data_AF-A0A353VFP8-F1
#
_entry.id   AF-A0A353VFP8-F1
#
_cell.length_a   1.000
_cell.length_b   1.000
_cell.length_c   1.000
_cell.angle_alpha   90.00
_cell.angle_beta   90.00
_cell.angle_gamma   90.00
#
_symmetry.space_group_name_H-M   'P 1'
#
loop_
_entity.id
_entity.type
_entity.pdbx_description
1 polymer ?
#
loop_
_entity_poly.entity_id
_entity_poly.type
_entity_poly.pdbx_seq_one_letter_code
_entity_poly.pdbx_strand_id
1 'polypeptide(L)'
;MNNKTLNQFRNLLRFSGIFNIVSAFLLIIPIVYEYYLLLFNDINFALGLGGQPVSIPTNPLNALLINTAGIDLVLIGAIVLVVSKDPLRNRTIILLNAIGRSLFAFVIAYYVFISDLCISALV
;
A
#
# COMPACT_ATOMS: atom_id res chain seq x y z
N MET A 1 29.35 -12.68 -9.94
CA MET A 1 29.06 -11.44 -9.19
C MET A 1 29.99 -11.38 -7.99
N ASN A 2 30.72 -10.28 -7.76
CA ASN A 2 31.61 -10.16 -6.59
C ASN A 2 30.77 -10.04 -5.30
N ASN A 3 31.27 -10.57 -4.18
CA ASN A 3 30.64 -10.52 -2.85
C ASN A 3 30.22 -9.09 -2.44
N LYS A 4 31.03 -8.08 -2.81
CA LYS A 4 30.69 -6.66 -2.55
C LYS A 4 29.42 -6.22 -3.29
N THR A 5 29.32 -6.56 -4.57
CA THR A 5 28.15 -6.26 -5.42
C THR A 5 26.90 -7.00 -4.93
N LEU A 6 27.05 -8.24 -4.46
CA LEU A 6 25.95 -9.00 -3.86
C LEU A 6 25.40 -8.36 -2.58
N ASN A 7 26.28 -7.88 -1.71
CA ASN A 7 25.87 -7.18 -0.49
C ASN A 7 25.18 -5.84 -0.79
N GLN A 8 25.69 -5.08 -1.77
CA GLN A 8 25.05 -3.84 -2.22
C GLN A 8 23.64 -4.10 -2.78
N PHE A 9 23.49 -5.13 -3.62
CA PHE A 9 22.19 -5.52 -4.15
C PHE A 9 21.20 -5.93 -3.04
N ARG A 10 21.63 -6.73 -2.07
CA ARG A 10 20.79 -7.11 -0.91
C ARG A 10 20.36 -5.90 -0.10
N ASN A 11 21.25 -4.93 0.12
CA ASN A 11 20.92 -3.71 0.85
C ASN A 11 19.93 -2.84 0.08
N LEU A 12 20.07 -2.75 -1.25
CA LEU A 12 19.11 -2.06 -2.11
C LEU A 12 17.72 -2.71 -2.02
N LEU A 13 17.64 -4.04 -2.10
CA LEU A 13 16.37 -4.76 -1.94
C LEU A 13 15.75 -4.52 -0.56
N ARG A 14 16.56 -4.53 0.51
CA ARG A 14 16.08 -4.23 1.86
C ARG A 14 15.53 -2.83 1.98
N PHE A 15 16.26 -1.85 1.46
CA PHE A 15 15.82 -0.46 1.45
C PHE A 15 14.52 -0.29 0.66
N SER A 16 14.46 -0.82 -0.57
CA SER A 16 13.26 -0.76 -1.41
C SER A 16 12.05 -1.43 -0.75
N GLY A 17 12.25 -2.59 -0.13
CA GLY A 17 11.19 -3.30 0.58
C GLY A 17 10.66 -2.52 1.80
N ILE A 18 11.56 -1.96 2.61
CA ILE A 18 11.18 -1.10 3.75
C ILE A 18 10.46 0.15 3.25
N PHE A 19 10.99 0.80 2.22
CA PHE A 19 10.41 2.02 1.65
C PHE A 19 8.97 1.77 1.19
N ASN A 20 8.71 0.71 0.43
CA ASN A 20 7.36 0.38 -0.02
C ASN A 20 6.39 0.12 1.14
N ILE A 21 6.85 -0.54 2.20
CA ILE A 21 6.00 -0.79 3.36
C ILE A 21 5.67 0.52 4.07
N VAL A 22 6.68 1.33 4.40
CA VAL A 22 6.52 2.57 5.16
C VAL A 22 5.72 3.60 4.37
N SER A 23 5.90 3.69 3.06
CA SER A 23 5.20 4.68 2.23
C SER A 23 3.75 4.28 1.90
N ALA A 24 3.39 3.00 1.99
CA ALA A 24 2.08 2.53 1.53
C ALA A 24 1.20 1.92 2.62
N PHE A 25 1.70 1.62 3.83
CA PHE A 25 0.87 0.93 4.84
C PHE A 25 -0.37 1.72 5.26
N LEU A 26 -0.27 3.06 5.34
CA LEU A 26 -1.40 3.92 5.69
C LEU A 26 -2.47 3.95 4.59
N LEU A 27 -2.08 3.65 3.35
CA LEU A 27 -3.02 3.52 2.24
C LEU A 27 -3.89 2.26 2.38
N ILE A 28 -3.50 1.24 3.13
CA ILE A 28 -4.32 0.02 3.29
C ILE A 28 -5.61 0.29 4.06
N ILE A 29 -5.55 1.16 5.06
CA ILE A 29 -6.63 1.34 6.02
C ILE A 29 -7.69 2.30 5.42
N PRO A 30 -8.95 1.86 5.29
CA PRO A 30 -10.03 2.75 4.88
C PRO A 30 -10.09 3.99 5.80
N ILE A 31 -10.50 5.15 5.27
CA ILE A 31 -10.53 6.45 5.96
C ILE A 31 -9.13 7.04 6.22
N VAL A 32 -8.17 6.26 6.72
CA VAL A 32 -6.83 6.75 7.06
C VAL A 32 -6.05 7.25 5.84
N TYR A 33 -6.28 6.62 4.68
CA TYR A 33 -5.63 7.02 3.43
C TYR A 33 -5.92 8.48 3.05
N GLU A 34 -7.08 9.04 3.42
CA GLU A 34 -7.44 10.41 3.09
C GLU A 34 -6.57 11.41 3.85
N TYR A 35 -6.40 11.21 5.15
CA TYR A 35 -5.50 12.01 5.98
C TYR A 35 -4.06 11.91 5.49
N TYR A 36 -3.66 10.72 5.04
CA TYR A 36 -2.33 10.51 4.50
C TYR A 36 -2.09 11.29 3.20
N LEU A 37 -3.08 11.33 2.29
CA LEU A 37 -2.99 12.15 1.08
C LEU A 37 -3.01 13.66 1.39
N LEU A 38 -3.83 14.09 2.34
CA LEU A 38 -3.87 15.50 2.77
C LEU A 38 -2.52 15.93 3.37
N LEU A 39 -1.90 15.09 4.19
CA LEU A 39 -0.56 15.35 4.73
C LEU A 39 0.46 15.59 3.61
N PHE A 40 0.41 14.82 2.52
CA PHE A 40 1.31 15.05 1.38
C PHE A 40 1.01 16.34 0.64
N ASN A 41 -0.26 16.74 0.53
CA ASN A 41 -0.62 18.04 -0.02
C ASN A 41 -0.06 19.17 0.84
N ASP A 42 -0.16 19.07 2.17
CA ASP A 42 0.37 20.06 3.11
C ASP A 42 1.90 20.16 3.01
N ILE A 43 2.59 19.02 2.96
CA ILE A 43 4.05 18.98 2.76
C ILE A 43 4.42 19.58 1.40
N ASN A 44 3.70 19.23 0.33
CA ASN A 44 3.96 19.75 -1.00
C ASN A 44 3.82 21.29 -1.05
N PHE A 45 2.77 21.81 -0.41
CA PHE A 45 2.54 23.25 -0.29
C PHE A 45 3.62 23.93 0.56
N ALA A 46 3.97 23.35 1.72
CA ALA A 46 4.98 23.90 2.61
C ALA A 46 6.39 23.96 1.98
N LEU A 47 6.72 22.99 1.13
CA LEU A 47 7.98 22.95 0.39
C LEU A 47 7.95 23.73 -0.93
N GLY A 48 6.78 24.24 -1.35
CA GLY A 48 6.63 25.02 -2.58
C GLY A 48 6.95 24.24 -3.86
N LEU A 49 6.77 22.91 -3.87
CA LEU A 49 7.15 22.09 -5.04
C LEU A 49 6.16 22.23 -6.22
N GLY A 50 5.12 23.04 -6.05
CA GLY A 50 4.11 23.32 -7.08
C GLY A 50 3.18 22.14 -7.35
N GLY A 51 2.46 22.20 -8.47
CA GLY A 51 1.49 21.16 -8.87
C GLY A 51 0.10 21.33 -8.26
N GLN A 52 -0.82 20.47 -8.70
CA GLN A 52 -2.18 20.42 -8.17
C GLN A 52 -2.23 19.51 -6.95
N PRO A 53 -2.99 19.87 -5.90
CA PRO A 53 -3.17 19.00 -4.75
C PRO A 53 -3.85 17.70 -5.21
N VAL A 54 -3.44 16.59 -4.59
CA VAL A 54 -4.10 15.31 -4.77
C VAL A 54 -5.54 15.44 -4.28
N SER A 55 -6.50 15.15 -5.15
CA SER A 55 -7.91 15.17 -4.81
C SER A 55 -8.30 13.92 -4.03
N ILE A 56 -9.08 14.12 -2.96
CA ILE A 56 -9.64 13.01 -2.18
C ILE A 56 -10.77 12.35 -2.99
N PRO A 57 -10.80 11.01 -3.12
CA PRO A 57 -11.82 10.35 -3.92
C PRO A 57 -13.19 10.47 -3.27
N THR A 58 -14.17 10.92 -4.03
CA THR A 58 -15.58 10.95 -3.61
C THR A 58 -16.31 9.65 -3.96
N ASN A 59 -15.79 8.88 -4.92
CA ASN A 59 -16.36 7.60 -5.35
C ASN A 59 -15.72 6.43 -4.57
N PRO A 60 -16.52 5.57 -3.91
CA PRO A 60 -16.04 4.39 -3.19
C PRO A 60 -15.16 3.46 -4.02
N LEU A 61 -15.38 3.35 -5.33
CA LEU A 61 -14.56 2.54 -6.23
C LEU A 61 -13.14 3.11 -6.37
N ASN A 62 -13.01 4.43 -6.46
CA ASN A 62 -11.69 5.07 -6.52
C ASN A 62 -10.95 4.93 -5.18
N ALA A 63 -11.67 5.02 -4.05
CA ALA A 63 -11.11 4.78 -2.73
C ALA A 63 -10.62 3.32 -2.58
N LEU A 64 -11.41 2.34 -3.03
CA LEU A 64 -11.02 0.94 -3.08
C LEU A 64 -9.73 0.73 -3.89
N LEU A 65 -9.58 1.39 -5.04
CA LEU A 65 -8.36 1.29 -5.86
C LEU A 65 -7.13 1.81 -5.11
N ILE A 66 -7.27 2.89 -4.32
CA ILE A 66 -6.17 3.41 -3.50
C ILE A 66 -5.79 2.41 -2.42
N ASN A 67 -6.76 1.84 -1.71
CA ASN A 67 -6.47 0.82 -0.70
C ASN A 67 -5.83 -0.44 -1.32
N THR A 68 -6.26 -0.83 -2.52
CA THR A 68 -5.67 -1.94 -3.28
C THR A 68 -4.21 -1.66 -3.60
N ALA A 69 -3.90 -0.45 -4.12
CA ALA A 69 -2.52 -0.04 -4.38
C ALA A 69 -1.66 -0.06 -3.10
N GLY A 70 -2.23 0.35 -1.96
CA GLY A 70 -1.59 0.23 -0.64
C GLY A 70 -1.23 -1.21 -0.28
N ILE A 71 -2.19 -2.14 -0.44
CA ILE A 71 -1.99 -3.57 -0.16
C ILE A 71 -0.89 -4.14 -1.05
N ASP A 72 -0.96 -3.87 -2.37
CA ASP A 72 -0.02 -4.40 -3.33
C ASP A 72 1.41 -3.89 -3.08
N LEU A 73 1.58 -2.59 -2.80
CA LEU A 73 2.89 -2.02 -2.49
C LEU A 73 3.50 -2.61 -1.21
N VAL A 74 2.70 -2.76 -0.14
CA VAL A 74 3.17 -3.40 1.09
C VAL A 74 3.51 -4.87 0.85
N LEU A 75 2.70 -5.59 0.08
CA LEU A 75 2.91 -7.00 -0.25
C LEU A 75 4.20 -7.18 -1.07
N ILE A 76 4.39 -6.39 -2.12
CA ILE A 76 5.62 -6.37 -2.93
C ILE A 76 6.81 -6.05 -2.03
N GLY A 77 6.69 -5.04 -1.16
CA GLY A 77 7.74 -4.69 -0.19
C GLY A 77 8.14 -5.87 0.69
N ALA A 78 7.15 -6.57 1.27
CA ALA A 78 7.37 -7.76 2.09
C ALA A 78 8.02 -8.91 1.31
N ILE A 79 7.58 -9.16 0.07
CA ILE A 79 8.16 -10.19 -0.81
C ILE A 79 9.62 -9.87 -1.14
N VAL A 80 9.92 -8.63 -1.50
CA VAL A 80 11.28 -8.17 -1.79
C VAL A 80 12.19 -8.35 -0.55
N LEU A 81 11.68 -8.06 0.65
CA LEU A 81 12.42 -8.31 1.89
C LEU A 81 12.73 -9.78 2.12
N VAL A 82 11.77 -10.67 1.87
CA VAL A 82 11.97 -12.12 1.99
C VAL A 82 13.02 -12.61 1.00
N VAL A 83 12.88 -12.22 -0.28
CA VAL A 83 13.80 -12.61 -1.36
C VAL A 83 15.20 -12.05 -1.14
N SER A 84 15.35 -10.88 -0.51
CA SER A 84 16.66 -10.29 -0.17
C SER A 84 17.48 -11.17 0.80
N LYS A 85 16.82 -12.01 1.60
CA LYS A 85 17.46 -12.93 2.54
C LYS A 85 17.69 -14.28 1.90
N ASP A 86 16.66 -14.85 1.30
CA ASP A 86 16.70 -16.15 0.65
C ASP A 86 15.70 -16.18 -0.54
N PRO A 87 16.19 -16.13 -1.79
CA PRO A 87 15.33 -16.11 -2.96
C PRO A 87 14.61 -17.43 -3.22
N LEU A 88 15.05 -18.55 -2.62
CA LEU A 88 14.44 -19.87 -2.82
C LEU A 88 13.27 -20.13 -1.87
N ARG A 89 12.98 -19.20 -0.95
CA ARG A 89 11.99 -19.37 0.12
C ARG A 89 10.55 -19.13 -0.37
N ASN A 90 10.07 -19.99 -1.27
CA ASN A 90 8.78 -19.87 -1.94
C ASN A 90 7.56 -19.96 -1.01
N ARG A 91 7.62 -20.76 0.07
CA ARG A 91 6.47 -20.94 0.98
C ARG A 91 6.05 -19.64 1.67
N THR A 92 7.00 -18.78 2.04
CA THR A 92 6.70 -17.50 2.68
C THR A 92 6.06 -16.52 1.70
N ILE A 93 6.46 -16.54 0.44
CA ILE A 93 5.85 -15.71 -0.61
C ILE A 93 4.38 -16.11 -0.83
N ILE A 94 4.09 -17.42 -0.88
CA ILE A 94 2.72 -17.93 -0.98
C ILE A 94 1.87 -17.46 0.21
N LEU A 95 2.40 -17.57 1.44
CA LEU A 95 1.71 -17.11 2.64
C LEU A 95 1.44 -15.59 2.60
N LEU A 96 2.42 -14.79 2.20
CA LEU A 96 2.26 -13.33 2.06
C LEU A 96 1.15 -13.01 1.06
N ASN A 97 1.10 -13.69 -0.09
CA ASN A 97 0.04 -13.50 -1.08
C ASN A 97 -1.35 -13.86 -0.51
N ALA A 98 -1.45 -14.94 0.26
CA ALA A 98 -2.70 -15.30 0.94
C ALA A 98 -3.15 -14.22 1.94
N ILE A 99 -2.21 -13.63 2.70
CA ILE A 99 -2.49 -12.51 3.59
C ILE A 99 -2.97 -11.28 2.80
N GLY A 100 -2.27 -10.92 1.72
CA GLY A 100 -2.65 -9.79 0.87
C GLY A 100 -4.07 -9.94 0.30
N ARG A 101 -4.42 -11.13 -0.21
CA ARG A 101 -5.77 -11.42 -0.70
C ARG A 101 -6.83 -11.36 0.40
N SER A 102 -6.49 -11.80 1.61
CA SER A 102 -7.42 -11.75 2.76
C SER A 102 -7.68 -10.31 3.19
N LEU A 103 -6.63 -9.47 3.22
CA LEU A 103 -6.76 -8.03 3.47
C LEU A 103 -7.60 -7.35 2.39
N PHE A 104 -7.35 -7.68 1.12
CA PHE A 104 -8.13 -7.13 0.02
C PHE A 104 -9.62 -7.49 0.10
N ALA A 105 -9.93 -8.75 0.42
CA ALA A 105 -11.32 -9.19 0.64
C ALA A 105 -11.98 -8.43 1.80
N PHE A 106 -11.26 -8.16 2.89
CA PHE A 106 -11.75 -7.35 4.00
C PHE A 106 -12.06 -5.91 3.59
N VAL A 107 -11.18 -5.29 2.80
CA VAL A 107 -11.39 -3.92 2.29
C VAL A 107 -12.58 -3.86 1.33
N ILE A 108 -12.75 -4.85 0.45
CA ILE A 108 -13.95 -4.95 -0.39
C ILE A 108 -15.21 -5.02 0.48
N ALA A 109 -15.22 -5.91 1.48
CA ALA A 109 -16.37 -6.06 2.36
C ALA A 109 -16.71 -4.74 3.06
N TYR A 110 -15.71 -4.02 3.57
CA TYR A 110 -15.89 -2.69 4.16
C TYR A 110 -16.64 -1.72 3.22
N TYR A 111 -16.21 -1.61 1.96
CA TYR A 111 -16.84 -0.69 1.00
C TYR A 111 -18.24 -1.13 0.58
N VAL A 112 -18.48 -2.45 0.47
CA VAL A 112 -19.81 -3.01 0.18
C VAL A 112 -20.79 -2.71 1.33
N PHE A 113 -20.38 -2.94 2.58
CA PHE A 113 -21.24 -2.64 3.74
C PHE A 113 -21.54 -1.14 3.84
N ILE A 114 -20.56 -0.28 3.61
CA ILE A 114 -20.75 1.19 3.61
C ILE A 114 -21.72 1.60 2.50
N SER A 115 -21.59 1.05 1.28
CA SER A 115 -22.52 1.38 0.19
C SER A 115 -23.94 0.91 0.50
N ASP A 116 -24.11 -0.28 1.05
CA ASP A 116 -25.43 -0.84 1.39
C ASP A 116 -26.11 -0.09 2.54
N LEU A 117 -25.34 0.31 3.57
CA LEU A 117 -25.82 1.17 4.66
C LEU A 117 -26.26 2.54 4.14
N CYS A 118 -25.50 3.13 3.23
CA CYS A 118 -25.80 4.44 2.67
C CYS A 118 -27.06 4.41 1.78
N ILE A 119 -27.26 3.32 1.02
CA ILE A 119 -28.47 3.09 0.22
C ILE A 119 -29.69 2.83 1.12
N SER A 120 -29.53 2.06 2.19
CA SER A 120 -30.63 1.72 3.11
C SER A 120 -31.11 2.89 3.99
N ALA A 121 -30.25 3.89 4.24
CA ALA A 121 -30.61 5.10 4.98
C ALA A 121 -31.32 6.16 4.12
N LEU A 122 -31.40 5.95 2.80
CA LEU A 122 -31.98 6.88 1.82
C LEU A 122 -33.37 6.44 1.33
N VAL A 123 -33.89 5.32 1.84
CA VAL A 123 -35.23 4.75 1.59
C VAL A 123 -36.06 4.86 2.87
#